data_AF-A0A2R6DJL7-F1
#
_entry.id   AF-A0A2R6DJL7-F1
#
_cell.length_a   1.000
_cell.length_b   1.000
_cell.length_c   1.000
_cell.angle_alpha   90.00
_cell.angle_beta   90.00
_cell.angle_gamma   90.00
#
_symmetry.space_group_name_H-M   'P 1'
#
loop_
_entity.id
_entity.type
_entity.pdbx_description
1 polymer ?
#
loop_
_entity_poly.entity_id
_entity_poly.type
_entity_poly.pdbx_seq_one_letter_code
_entity_poly.pdbx_strand_id
1 'polypeptide(L)' 'MAWEITRTVRVRLAVPDDRMSDLHATNDLFQYCANRTAEWAWRYPEDDCVTSKSEAEDAIYDDLREETDYLHANLVQKA' A
#
# COMPACT_ATOMS: atom_id res chain seq x y z
N MET A 1 30.84 8.40 5.73
CA MET A 1 29.54 7.77 5.45
C MET A 1 28.50 8.88 5.43
N ALA A 2 27.91 9.19 4.27
CA ALA A 2 26.84 10.17 4.18
C ALA A 2 25.52 9.44 4.41
N TRP A 3 24.76 9.84 5.42
CA TRP A 3 23.40 9.33 5.62
C TRP A 3 22.52 10.00 4.55
N GLU A 4 21.85 9.22 3.71
CA GLU A 4 20.77 9.77 2.88
C GLU A 4 19.63 10.21 3.81
N ILE A 5 19.24 11.47 3.71
CA ILE A 5 18.11 12.03 4.45
C ILE A 5 16.90 12.06 3.52
N THR A 6 15.95 11.14 3.74
CA THR A 6 14.64 11.18 3.08
C THR A 6 13.73 12.16 3.84
N ARG A 7 13.14 13.13 3.13
CA ARG A 7 12.13 14.05 3.70
C ARG A 7 10.80 13.89 3.01
N THR A 8 9.76 13.61 3.80
CA THR A 8 8.38 13.60 3.32
C THR A 8 7.85 15.03 3.26
N VAL A 9 7.37 15.45 2.09
CA VAL A 9 6.72 16.76 1.88
C VAL A 9 5.24 16.56 1.60
N ARG A 10 4.39 17.39 2.21
CA ARG A 10 2.95 17.41 1.92
C ARG A 10 2.70 18.29 0.71
N VAL A 11 2.27 17.69 -0.40
CA VAL A 11 1.85 18.40 -1.61
C VAL A 11 0.33 18.47 -1.62
N ARG A 12 -0.23 19.67 -1.73
CA ARG A 12 -1.68 19.84 -1.85
C ARG A 12 -2.08 19.60 -3.29
N LEU A 13 -2.91 18.57 -3.52
CA LEU A 13 -3.48 18.30 -4.83
C LEU A 13 -4.63 19.29 -5.08
N ALA A 14 -4.63 19.94 -6.25
CA ALA A 14 -5.76 20.72 -6.73
C ALA A 14 -6.73 19.75 -7.43
N VAL A 15 -7.71 19.25 -6.68
CA VAL A 15 -8.68 18.26 -7.15
C VAL A 15 -10.01 18.98 -7.42
N PRO A 16 -10.58 18.85 -8.63
CA PRO A 16 -11.92 19.35 -8.91
C PRO A 16 -12.96 18.80 -7.92
N ASP A 17 -13.91 19.63 -7.47
CA ASP A 17 -14.90 19.26 -6.45
C ASP A 17 -15.71 18.01 -6.85
N ASP A 18 -16.01 17.86 -8.15
CA ASP A 18 -16.74 16.72 -8.72
C ASP A 18 -15.93 15.41 -8.74
N ARG A 19 -14.61 15.48 -8.54
CA ARG A 19 -13.71 14.31 -8.55
C ARG A 19 -13.11 13.98 -7.18
N MET A 20 -13.42 14.77 -6.15
CA MET A 20 -12.93 14.50 -4.79
C MET A 20 -13.39 13.13 -4.28
N SER A 21 -14.65 12.75 -4.56
CA SER A 21 -15.19 11.43 -4.18
C SER A 21 -14.39 10.28 -4.79
N ASP A 22 -14.05 10.37 -6.08
CA ASP A 22 -13.30 9.33 -6.79
C ASP A 22 -11.89 9.18 -6.23
N LEU A 23 -11.24 10.31 -5.90
CA LEU A 23 -9.93 10.30 -5.26
C LEU A 23 -9.98 9.64 -3.88
N HIS A 24 -10.97 9.98 -3.05
CA HIS A 24 -11.14 9.37 -1.74
C HIS A 24 -11.41 7.87 -1.83
N ALA A 25 -12.32 7.44 -2.69
CA ALA A 25 -12.62 6.03 -2.91
C ALA A 25 -11.37 5.23 -3.34
N THR A 26 -10.58 5.81 -4.24
CA THR A 26 -9.32 5.20 -4.69
C THR A 26 -8.32 5.11 -3.54
N ASN A 27 -8.17 6.17 -2.75
CA ASN A 27 -7.26 6.22 -1.61
C ASN A 27 -7.62 5.19 -0.53
N ASP A 28 -8.91 4.99 -0.27
CA ASP A 28 -9.38 4.01 0.72
C ASP A 28 -9.00 2.58 0.31
N LEU A 29 -9.11 2.23 -0.98
CA LEU A 29 -8.67 0.93 -1.50
C LEU A 29 -7.16 0.74 -1.37
N PHE A 30 -6.37 1.78 -1.70
CA PHE A 30 -4.92 1.72 -1.51
C PHE A 30 -4.52 1.56 -0.04
N GLN A 31 -5.19 2.30 0.84
CA GLN A 31 -4.95 2.20 2.28
C GLN A 31 -5.34 0.82 2.82
N TYR A 32 -6.44 0.24 2.32
CA TYR A 32 -6.84 -1.12 2.61
C TYR A 32 -5.75 -2.13 2.23
N CYS A 33 -5.26 -2.11 0.99
CA CYS A 33 -4.21 -3.03 0.54
C CYS A 33 -2.91 -2.87 1.34
N ALA A 34 -2.51 -1.62 1.66
CA ALA A 34 -1.32 -1.35 2.46
C ALA A 34 -1.44 -1.94 3.88
N ASN A 35 -2.59 -1.76 4.53
CA ASN A 35 -2.83 -2.29 5.87
C ASN A 35 -2.87 -3.83 5.86
N ARG A 36 -3.55 -4.43 4.88
CA ARG A 36 -3.62 -5.89 4.75
C ARG A 36 -2.25 -6.52 4.49
N THR A 37 -1.43 -5.85 3.69
CA THR A 37 -0.03 -6.23 3.47
C THR A 37 0.76 -6.18 4.77
N ALA A 38 0.63 -5.11 5.57
CA ALA A 38 1.32 -4.97 6.84
C ALA A 38 0.89 -6.04 7.88
N GLU A 39 -0.42 -6.33 7.95
CA GLU A 39 -0.97 -7.38 8.79
C GLU A 39 -0.46 -8.77 8.39
N TRP A 40 -0.34 -9.02 7.08
CA TRP A 40 0.24 -10.26 6.59
C TRP A 40 1.75 -10.33 6.83
N ALA A 41 2.49 -9.23 6.65
CA ALA A 41 3.94 -9.23 6.78
C ALA A 41 4.43 -9.43 8.23
N TRP A 42 3.66 -8.97 9.22
CA TRP A 42 4.06 -9.01 10.62
C TRP A 42 3.87 -10.42 11.23
N ARG A 43 4.96 -11.05 11.66
CA ARG A 43 4.96 -12.42 12.26
C ARG A 43 5.34 -12.45 13.74
N TYR A 44 5.02 -11.38 14.45
CA TYR A 44 5.22 -11.31 15.89
C TYR A 44 4.30 -12.29 16.66
N PRO A 45 4.75 -12.91 17.77
CA PRO A 45 6.09 -12.77 18.39
C PRO A 45 7.12 -13.80 17.92
N GLU A 46 6.75 -14.72 17.04
CA GLU A 46 7.50 -15.96 16.80
C GLU A 46 8.58 -15.79 15.73
N ASP A 47 8.35 -14.95 14.72
CA ASP A 47 9.26 -14.76 13.59
C ASP A 47 9.45 -13.27 13.22
N ASP A 48 10.44 -13.01 12.37
CA ASP A 48 10.72 -11.70 11.80
C ASP A 48 9.66 -11.27 10.78
N CYS A 49 9.51 -9.95 10.63
CA CYS A 49 8.63 -9.36 9.62
C CYS A 49 9.12 -9.68 8.21
N VAL A 50 8.21 -10.10 7.33
CA VAL A 50 8.51 -10.31 5.91
C VAL A 50 8.66 -8.95 5.23
N THR A 51 9.88 -8.59 4.85
CA THR A 51 10.17 -7.32 4.15
C THR A 51 10.35 -7.49 2.64
N SER A 52 10.34 -8.73 2.14
CA SER A 52 10.46 -9.03 0.71
C SER A 52 9.18 -8.68 -0.02
N LYS A 53 9.25 -7.72 -0.95
CA LYS A 53 8.10 -7.35 -1.76
C LYS A 53 7.59 -8.53 -2.60
N SER A 54 8.49 -9.27 -3.25
CA SER A 54 8.08 -10.36 -4.15
C SER A 54 7.34 -11.45 -3.39
N GLU A 55 7.78 -11.74 -2.17
CA GLU A 55 7.15 -12.73 -1.30
C GLU A 55 5.75 -12.28 -0.86
N ALA A 56 5.59 -11.00 -0.53
CA ALA A 56 4.27 -10.43 -0.25
C ALA A 56 3.37 -10.42 -1.50
N GLU A 57 3.89 -10.05 -2.68
CA GLU A 57 3.12 -10.11 -3.93
C GLU A 57 2.64 -11.54 -4.23
N ASP A 58 3.54 -12.52 -4.19
CA ASP A 58 3.20 -13.93 -4.47
C ASP A 58 2.16 -14.48 -3.48
N ALA A 59 2.11 -13.95 -2.26
CA ALA A 59 1.23 -14.47 -1.21
C ALA A 59 -0.16 -13.83 -1.18
N ILE A 60 -0.29 -12.53 -1.49
CA ILE A 60 -1.56 -11.80 -1.25
C ILE A 60 -2.03 -10.92 -2.42
N TYR A 61 -1.28 -10.82 -3.52
CA TYR A 61 -1.67 -9.94 -4.63
C TYR A 61 -3.00 -10.33 -5.27
N ASP A 62 -3.20 -11.61 -5.55
CA ASP A 62 -4.41 -12.10 -6.24
C ASP A 62 -5.66 -11.89 -5.37
N ASP A 63 -5.59 -12.18 -4.07
CA ASP A 63 -6.68 -11.93 -3.11
C ASP A 63 -7.04 -10.44 -3.07
N LEU A 64 -6.03 -9.56 -2.90
CA LEU A 64 -6.25 -8.12 -2.87
C LEU A 64 -6.83 -7.60 -4.19
N ARG A 65 -6.42 -8.18 -5.31
CA ARG A 65 -6.92 -7.81 -6.64
C ARG A 65 -8.39 -8.19 -6.78
N GLU A 66 -8.81 -9.37 -6.32
CA GLU A 66 -10.21 -9.79 -6.34
C GLU A 66 -11.08 -8.92 -5.42
N GLU A 67 -10.60 -8.62 -4.22
CA GLU A 67 -11.33 -7.81 -3.23
C GLU A 67 -11.50 -6.34 -3.63
N THR A 68 -10.64 -5.84 -4.51
CA THR A 68 -10.63 -4.43 -4.95
C THR A 68 -11.19 -4.22 -6.36
N ASP A 69 -12.04 -5.14 -6.84
CA ASP A 69 -12.64 -5.09 -8.19
C ASP A 69 -11.56 -4.97 -9.29
N TYR A 70 -10.52 -5.81 -9.17
CA TYR A 70 -9.44 -5.95 -10.14
C TYR A 70 -8.61 -4.68 -10.35
N LEU A 71 -8.48 -3.84 -9.31
CA LEU A 71 -7.69 -2.62 -9.33
C LEU A 71 -6.29 -2.87 -9.92
N HIS A 72 -6.02 -2.24 -11.06
CA HIS A 72 -4.73 -2.32 -11.76
C HIS A 72 -3.72 -1.36 -11.12
N ALA A 73 -3.18 -1.73 -9.97
CA ALA A 73 -2.17 -0.95 -9.27
C ALA A 73 -1.17 -1.79 -8.48
N ASN A 74 -0.16 -1.12 -7.95
CA ASN A 74 0.81 -1.73 -7.03
C ASN A 74 0.19 -1.89 -5.64
N LEU A 75 -0.64 -2.92 -5.48
CA LEU A 75 -1.41 -3.23 -4.26
C LEU A 75 -0.50 -3.55 -3.06
N VAL A 76 0.70 -4.08 -3.35
CA VAL A 76 1.73 -4.36 -2.34
C VAL A 76 2.82 -3.29 -2.43
N GLN A 77 2.83 -2.37 -1.47
CA GLN A 77 3.83 -1.30 -1.41
C GLN A 77 5.17 -1.84 -0.89
N LYS A 78 6.27 -1.32 -1.44
CA LYS A 78 7.60 -1.52 -0.85
C LYS A 78 7.67 -0.70 0.45
N ALA A 79 8.05 -1.33 1.56
CA ALA A 79 8.49 -0.62 2.74
C ALA A 79 9.85 0.06 2.49
#